data_AF-A0A2T4WX99-F1
#
_entry.id   AF-A0A2T4WX99-F1
#
_cell.length_a   1.000
_cell.length_b   1.000
_cell.length_c   1.000
_cell.angle_alpha   90.00
_cell.angle_beta   90.00
_cell.angle_gamma   90.00
#
_symmetry.space_group_name_H-M   'P 1'
#
loop_
_entity.id
_entity.type
_entity.pdbx_description
1 polymer ?
#
loop_
_entity_poly.entity_id
_entity_poly.type
_entity_poly.pdbx_seq_one_letter_code
_entity_poly.pdbx_strand_id
1 'polypeptide(L)'
;HTSNGCPVNSGDMMGSGTISGPTEESYGSMLELTWRGEKPIKMKDGTERKFINDNDSVIMRAYCQNDDVRIGFGEVKTKLLPVFNPKKSK
;
A
#
# COMPACT_ATOMS: atom_id res chain seq x y z
N HIS A 1 -19.12 -2.77 13.27
CA HIS A 1 -18.42 -3.99 13.73
C HIS A 1 -19.16 -4.63 14.91
N THR A 2 -19.56 -3.87 15.93
CA THR A 2 -20.14 -4.42 17.18
C THR A 2 -21.68 -4.42 17.26
N SER A 3 -22.39 -3.95 16.23
CA SER A 3 -23.86 -3.78 16.28
C SER A 3 -24.64 -5.09 16.47
N ASN A 4 -24.06 -6.24 16.15
CA ASN A 4 -24.65 -7.57 16.33
C ASN A 4 -24.04 -8.37 17.51
N GLY A 5 -23.27 -7.73 18.39
CA GLY A 5 -22.64 -8.37 19.55
C GLY A 5 -21.27 -9.02 19.27
N CYS A 6 -20.64 -8.75 18.13
CA CYS A 6 -19.26 -9.21 17.87
C CYS A 6 -18.29 -8.58 18.91
N PRO A 7 -17.53 -9.39 19.68
CA PRO A 7 -16.59 -8.87 20.66
C PRO A 7 -15.36 -8.26 19.98
N VAL A 8 -14.87 -7.15 20.54
CA VAL A 8 -13.58 -6.54 20.20
C VAL A 8 -12.65 -6.68 21.40
N ASN A 9 -11.44 -7.14 21.15
CA ASN A 9 -10.44 -7.44 22.16
C ASN A 9 -9.28 -6.43 22.13
N SER A 10 -8.57 -6.34 23.23
CA SER A 10 -7.32 -5.57 23.31
C SER A 10 -6.31 -6.12 22.29
N GLY A 11 -5.84 -5.25 21.41
CA GLY A 11 -4.89 -5.61 20.35
C GLY A 11 -5.53 -5.87 18.98
N ASP A 12 -6.86 -5.88 18.87
CA ASP A 12 -7.53 -5.96 17.57
C ASP A 12 -7.19 -4.74 16.69
N MET A 13 -6.96 -4.98 15.39
CA MET A 13 -6.68 -3.94 14.41
C MET A 13 -7.80 -3.82 13.39
N MET A 14 -8.24 -2.59 13.11
CA MET A 14 -9.31 -2.29 12.16
C MET A 14 -8.75 -1.46 11.01
N GLY A 15 -8.82 -1.99 9.78
CA GLY A 15 -8.39 -1.26 8.58
C GLY A 15 -9.46 -0.28 8.09
N SER A 16 -9.04 0.86 7.56
CA SER A 16 -9.93 1.84 6.89
C SER A 16 -10.50 1.32 5.56
N GLY A 17 -9.84 0.33 4.97
CA GLY A 17 -9.90 0.07 3.52
C GLY A 17 -8.93 0.97 2.75
N THR A 18 -8.86 0.77 1.44
CA THR A 18 -8.05 1.59 0.53
C THR A 18 -8.48 3.06 0.61
N ILE A 19 -7.53 3.97 0.82
CA ILE A 19 -7.80 5.41 0.89
C ILE A 19 -7.53 6.02 -0.49
N SER A 20 -8.60 6.38 -1.20
CA SER A 20 -8.55 7.02 -2.52
C SER A 20 -9.24 8.37 -2.48
N GLY A 21 -8.55 9.41 -2.93
CA GLY A 21 -9.11 10.75 -3.10
C GLY A 21 -9.78 10.94 -4.48
N PRO A 22 -10.29 12.15 -4.74
CA PRO A 22 -11.05 12.45 -5.96
C PRO A 22 -10.18 12.63 -7.22
N THR A 23 -8.86 12.80 -7.10
CA THR A 23 -7.95 13.00 -8.25
C THR A 23 -7.16 11.72 -8.57
N GLU A 24 -6.74 11.53 -9.82
CA GLU A 24 -6.03 10.31 -10.25
C GLU A 24 -4.73 10.09 -9.44
N GLU A 25 -4.05 11.15 -9.03
CA GLU A 25 -2.80 11.10 -8.22
C GLU A 25 -3.04 10.72 -6.76
N SER A 26 -4.30 10.74 -6.32
CA SER A 26 -4.72 10.46 -4.95
C SER A 26 -5.34 9.06 -4.79
N TYR A 27 -5.29 8.21 -5.81
CA TYR A 27 -5.77 6.83 -5.73
C TYR A 27 -4.88 5.94 -4.85
N GLY A 28 -5.50 5.08 -4.05
CA GLY A 28 -4.83 4.31 -3.00
C GLY A 28 -4.29 2.94 -3.43
N SER A 29 -4.43 2.55 -4.69
CA SER A 29 -3.93 1.26 -5.18
C SER A 29 -3.37 1.34 -6.60
N MET A 30 -2.46 0.42 -6.93
CA MET A 30 -1.96 0.25 -8.30
C MET A 30 -3.06 -0.14 -9.29
N LEU A 31 -4.10 -0.84 -8.83
CA LEU A 31 -5.25 -1.19 -9.67
C LEU A 31 -5.96 0.06 -10.18
N GLU A 32 -6.18 1.03 -9.28
CA GLU A 32 -6.82 2.31 -9.60
C GLU A 32 -5.86 3.22 -10.37
N LEU A 33 -4.63 3.42 -9.87
CA LEU A 33 -3.63 4.30 -10.50
C LEU A 33 -3.32 3.90 -11.94
N THR A 34 -3.28 2.60 -12.23
CA THR A 34 -2.96 2.11 -13.57
C THR A 34 -4.18 1.76 -14.41
N TRP A 35 -5.38 1.99 -13.87
CA TRP A 35 -6.64 1.60 -14.48
C TRP A 35 -6.62 0.16 -15.00
N ARG A 36 -6.41 -0.79 -14.10
CA ARG A 36 -6.26 -2.24 -14.42
C ARG A 36 -5.11 -2.52 -15.41
N GLY A 37 -4.07 -1.69 -15.39
CA GLY A 37 -2.89 -1.82 -16.24
C GLY A 37 -3.02 -1.23 -17.65
N GLU A 38 -4.11 -0.53 -17.96
CA GLU A 38 -4.30 0.21 -19.22
C GLU A 38 -3.49 1.50 -19.27
N LYS A 39 -3.22 2.11 -18.11
CA LYS A 39 -2.43 3.35 -17.95
C LYS A 39 -1.17 3.08 -17.10
N PRO A 40 -0.06 2.58 -17.66
CA PRO A 40 1.15 2.30 -16.88
C PRO A 40 1.75 3.56 -16.23
N ILE A 41 2.30 3.43 -15.03
CA ILE A 41 3.05 4.49 -14.35
C ILE A 41 4.50 4.45 -14.84
N LYS A 42 5.02 5.61 -15.25
CA LYS A 42 6.45 5.79 -15.56
C LYS A 42 7.25 6.06 -14.29
N MET A 43 8.28 5.26 -14.06
CA MET A 43 9.21 5.39 -12.95
C MET A 43 10.36 6.34 -13.32
N LYS A 44 11.06 6.84 -12.31
CA LYS A 44 12.19 7.79 -12.49
C LYS A 44 13.37 7.19 -13.24
N ASP A 45 13.54 5.88 -13.19
CA ASP A 45 14.58 5.13 -13.90
C ASP A 45 14.20 4.81 -15.36
N GLY A 46 13.03 5.30 -15.83
CA GLY A 46 12.51 5.05 -17.17
C GLY A 46 11.75 3.73 -17.31
N THR A 47 11.71 2.89 -16.26
CA THR A 47 10.89 1.66 -16.27
C THR A 47 9.41 2.01 -16.08
N GLU A 48 8.53 1.06 -16.42
CA GLU A 48 7.08 1.22 -16.21
C GLU A 48 6.54 0.22 -15.20
N ARG A 49 5.42 0.56 -14.57
CA ARG A 49 4.69 -0.32 -13.65
C ARG A 49 3.19 -0.33 -13.97
N LYS A 50 2.65 -1.54 -14.10
CA LYS A 50 1.20 -1.81 -14.07
C LYS A 50 0.78 -2.34 -12.70
N PHE A 51 1.61 -3.23 -12.14
CA PHE A 51 1.54 -3.73 -10.78
C PHE A 51 2.94 -3.76 -10.17
N ILE A 52 3.05 -4.19 -8.92
CA ILE A 52 4.31 -4.36 -8.20
C ILE A 52 5.08 -5.52 -8.84
N ASN A 53 6.34 -5.29 -9.17
CA ASN A 53 7.24 -6.29 -9.72
C ASN A 53 8.16 -6.87 -8.62
N ASP A 54 8.76 -8.03 -8.91
CA ASP A 54 9.80 -8.61 -8.05
C ASP A 54 10.91 -7.58 -7.77
N ASN A 55 11.29 -7.50 -6.50
CA ASN A 55 12.26 -6.57 -5.93
C ASN A 55 11.82 -5.11 -5.80
N ASP A 56 10.60 -4.75 -6.18
CA ASP A 56 10.05 -3.43 -5.85
C ASP A 56 9.85 -3.30 -4.33
N SER A 57 10.00 -2.06 -3.82
CA SER A 57 9.68 -1.72 -2.44
C SER A 57 8.56 -0.70 -2.39
N VAL A 58 7.51 -0.99 -1.61
CA VAL A 58 6.44 -0.05 -1.31
C VAL A 58 6.71 0.56 0.07
N ILE A 59 6.64 1.88 0.14
CA ILE A 59 6.85 2.65 1.37
C ILE A 59 5.64 3.57 1.57
N MET A 60 4.93 3.39 2.67
CA MET A 60 3.85 4.27 3.09
C MET A 60 4.31 5.18 4.23
N ARG A 61 3.97 6.46 4.12
CA ARG A 61 4.30 7.49 5.12
C ARG A 61 3.10 8.41 5.29
N ALA A 62 2.84 8.81 6.52
CA ALA A 62 1.77 9.74 6.86
C ALA A 62 2.19 10.65 8.01
N TYR A 63 1.64 11.85 8.04
CA TYR A 63 1.84 12.81 9.12
C TYR A 63 0.69 13.81 9.16
N CYS A 64 0.50 14.41 10.33
CA CYS A 64 -0.26 15.63 10.50
C CYS A 64 0.72 16.78 10.77
N GLN A 65 0.42 17.98 10.29
CA GLN A 65 1.26 19.15 10.48
C GLN A 65 0.40 20.40 10.66
N ASN A 66 0.80 21.25 11.61
CA ASN A 66 0.38 22.65 11.70
C ASN A 66 1.61 23.57 11.49
N ASP A 67 1.48 24.86 11.80
CA ASP A 67 2.54 25.85 11.54
C ASP A 67 3.84 25.58 12.31
N ASP A 68 3.75 24.99 13.51
CA ASP A 68 4.88 24.84 14.44
C ASP A 68 5.39 23.39 14.57
N VAL A 69 4.51 22.40 14.36
CA VAL A 69 4.74 21.00 14.75
C VAL A 69 4.30 20.04 13.65
N ARG A 70 5.11 19.00 13.46
CA ARG A 70 4.79 17.84 12.62
C ARG A 70 4.83 16.56 13.44
N ILE A 71 3.75 15.77 13.38
CA ILE A 71 3.63 14.47 14.05
C ILE A 71 3.44 13.39 12.99
N GLY A 72 4.39 12.46 12.89
CA GLY A 72 4.42 11.43 11.86
C GLY A 72 4.17 10.01 12.39
N PHE A 73 3.76 9.12 11.49
CA PHE A 73 3.59 7.69 11.75
C PHE A 73 4.87 6.88 11.54
N GLY A 74 5.97 7.51 11.11
CA GLY A 74 7.16 6.81 10.61
C GLY A 74 6.95 6.26 9.20
N GLU A 75 7.51 5.09 8.91
CA GLU A 75 7.32 4.39 7.63
C GLU A 75 6.87 2.95 7.81
N VAL A 76 5.98 2.50 6.92
CA VAL A 76 5.70 1.08 6.68
C VAL A 76 6.34 0.72 5.35
N LYS A 77 7.35 -0.15 5.37
CA LYS A 77 8.14 -0.51 4.20
C LYS A 77 8.19 -2.02 4.01
N THR A 78 7.89 -2.46 2.79
CA THR A 78 7.98 -3.87 2.40
C THR A 78 8.59 -3.99 1.02
N LYS A 79 9.47 -4.99 0.83
CA LYS A 79 10.02 -5.37 -0.47
C LYS A 79 9.36 -6.66 -0.95
N LEU A 80 8.85 -6.68 -2.18
CA LEU A 80 8.37 -7.90 -2.81
C LEU A 80 9.57 -8.75 -3.24
N LEU A 81 9.69 -9.96 -2.70
CA LEU A 81 10.69 -10.92 -3.16
C LEU A 81 10.11 -11.77 -4.28
N PRO A 82 10.97 -12.33 -5.16
CA PRO A 82 10.54 -13.34 -6.11
C PRO A 82 9.79 -14.49 -5.45
N VAL A 83 8.91 -15.12 -6.22
CA VAL A 83 8.14 -16.28 -5.77
C VAL A 83 9.04 -17.33 -5.13
N PHE A 84 8.65 -17.81 -3.95
CA PHE A 84 9.36 -18.89 -3.28
C PHE A 84 9.13 -20.19 -4.04
N ASN A 85 10.19 -20.74 -4.64
CA ASN A 85 10.18 -22.04 -5.30
C ASN A 85 10.74 -23.10 -4.36
N PRO A 86 9.90 -23.92 -3.69
CA PRO A 86 10.40 -24.97 -2.82
C PRO A 86 11.22 -25.99 -3.64
N LYS A 87 12.33 -26.48 -3.07
CA LYS A 87 13.07 -27.59 -3.66
C LYS A 87 12.14 -28.80 -3.75
N LYS A 88 11.93 -29.35 -4.94
CA LYS A 88 11.26 -30.66 -5.09
C LYS A 88 12.08 -31.68 -4.30
N SER A 89 11.46 -32.42 -3.36
CA SER A 89 12.14 -33.56 -2.77
C SER A 89 12.38 -34.57 -3.91
N LYS A 90 13.60 -35.11 -3.96
CA LYS A 90 13.89 -36.27 -4.81
C LYS A 90 13.14 -37.49 -4.27
#